data_AF-A0A5J4Q8I3-F1
#
_entry.id   AF-A0A5J4Q8I3-F1
#
_cell.length_a   1.000
_cell.length_b   1.000
_cell.length_c   1.000
_cell.angle_alpha   90.00
_cell.angle_beta   90.00
_cell.angle_gamma   90.00
#
_symmetry.space_group_name_H-M   'P 1'
#
loop_
_entity.id
_entity.type
_entity.pdbx_description
1 polymer ?
#
loop_
_entity_poly.entity_id
_entity_poly.type
_entity_poly.pdbx_seq_one_letter_code
_entity_poly.pdbx_strand_id
1 'polypeptide(L)'
;MRAGPLMAGTAKINIIPPKPKYPVHDSLYARALILEADGSRIAFVSLNLGGYTNIPLVEKLKSRFNLKEAYFCLQHTHSSETVPREWLERQILSVMETASKNMFEAHVSGGHRYFPQRRI
;
A
#
# COMPACT_ATOMS: atom_id res chain seq x y z
N MET A 1 -20.34 -24.61 -4.37
CA MET A 1 -19.20 -24.47 -3.44
C MET A 1 -19.34 -23.13 -2.74
N ARG A 2 -19.24 -23.07 -1.40
CA ARG A 2 -19.17 -21.77 -0.69
C ARG A 2 -17.77 -21.20 -0.91
N ALA A 3 -17.68 -19.93 -1.29
CA ALA A 3 -16.40 -19.21 -1.33
C ALA A 3 -15.75 -19.27 0.06
N GLY A 4 -14.43 -19.45 0.10
CA GLY A 4 -13.67 -19.38 1.35
C GLY A 4 -13.77 -18.00 2.00
N PRO A 5 -13.44 -17.88 3.31
CA PRO A 5 -13.40 -16.57 3.95
C PRO A 5 -12.40 -15.65 3.24
N LEU A 6 -12.76 -14.37 3.11
CA LEU A 6 -11.84 -13.35 2.61
C LEU A 6 -10.79 -13.09 3.69
N MET A 7 -9.52 -13.20 3.32
CA MET A 7 -8.40 -12.85 4.19
C MET A 7 -7.84 -11.49 3.79
N ALA A 8 -7.49 -10.68 4.77
CA ALA A 8 -6.81 -9.40 4.57
C ALA A 8 -5.53 -9.32 5.39
N GLY A 9 -4.49 -8.74 4.79
CA GLY A 9 -3.24 -8.38 5.48
C GLY A 9 -3.01 -6.89 5.33
N THR A 10 -2.73 -6.21 6.44
CA THR A 10 -2.46 -4.77 6.41
C THR A 10 -1.16 -4.43 7.12
N ALA A 11 -0.48 -3.40 6.65
CA ALA A 11 0.70 -2.86 7.32
C ALA A 11 0.91 -1.40 6.96
N LYS A 12 1.66 -0.70 7.82
CA LYS A 12 2.04 0.71 7.64
C LYS A 12 3.51 0.85 8.03
N ILE A 13 4.31 1.46 7.17
CA ILE A 13 5.74 1.72 7.40
C ILE A 13 6.09 3.16 7.02
N ASN A 14 6.93 3.81 7.82
CA ASN A 14 7.44 5.15 7.55
C ASN A 14 8.40 5.11 6.34
N ILE A 15 8.23 6.04 5.41
CA ILE A 15 9.07 6.15 4.19
C ILE A 15 9.95 7.40 4.17
N ILE A 16 9.94 8.20 5.23
CA ILE A 16 10.92 9.27 5.44
C ILE A 16 12.33 8.64 5.54
N PRO A 17 13.32 9.15 4.81
CA PRO A 17 14.68 8.63 4.87
C PRO A 17 15.33 8.97 6.23
N PRO A 18 16.32 8.18 6.70
CA PRO A 18 16.93 8.39 8.02
C PRO A 18 17.61 9.76 8.21
N LYS A 19 17.98 10.41 7.11
CA LYS A 19 18.60 11.75 7.08
C LYS A 19 17.82 12.59 6.05
N PRO A 20 16.65 13.14 6.41
CA PRO A 20 15.85 13.93 5.49
C PRO A 20 16.58 15.24 5.16
N LYS A 21 16.41 15.72 3.92
CA LYS A 21 17.03 16.97 3.47
C LYS A 21 16.38 18.19 4.13
N TYR A 22 15.09 18.08 4.42
CA TYR A 22 14.28 19.14 5.01
C TYR A 22 13.70 18.71 6.36
N PRO A 23 13.33 19.67 7.24
CA PRO A 23 12.56 19.36 8.44
C PRO A 23 11.27 18.61 8.08
N VAL A 24 10.97 17.57 8.86
CA VAL A 24 9.77 16.75 8.67
C VAL A 24 8.67 17.31 9.55
N HIS A 25 7.61 17.84 8.93
CA HIS A 25 6.40 18.25 9.65
C HIS A 25 5.59 17.01 10.07
N ASP A 26 5.11 16.24 9.09
CA ASP A 26 4.41 14.97 9.28
C ASP A 26 5.17 13.82 8.62
N SER A 27 5.13 12.65 9.25
CA SER A 27 5.70 11.44 8.65
C SER A 27 4.89 10.99 7.43
N LEU A 28 5.59 10.55 6.40
CA LEU A 28 5.02 9.96 5.20
C LEU A 28 5.09 8.44 5.31
N TYR A 29 4.08 7.73 4.80
CA TYR A 29 3.98 6.29 4.94
C TYR A 29 3.73 5.56 3.62
N ALA A 30 4.21 4.33 3.56
CA ALA A 30 3.66 3.29 2.71
C ALA A 30 2.66 2.47 3.52
N ARG A 31 1.49 2.19 2.93
CA ARG A 31 0.46 1.32 3.53
C ARG A 31 0.14 0.20 2.56
N ALA A 32 0.24 -1.03 3.01
CA ALA A 32 -0.12 -2.19 2.21
C ALA A 32 -1.48 -2.76 2.63
N LEU A 33 -2.25 -3.18 1.65
CA LEU A 33 -3.43 -4.03 1.78
C LEU A 33 -3.25 -5.21 0.84
N ILE A 34 -3.20 -6.42 1.40
CA ILE A 34 -3.25 -7.67 0.65
C ILE A 34 -4.62 -8.28 0.90
N LEU A 35 -5.31 -8.69 -0.16
CA LEU A 35 -6.59 -9.40 -0.09
C LEU A 35 -6.44 -10.76 -0.73
N GLU A 36 -6.99 -11.79 -0.10
CA GLU A 36 -6.94 -13.17 -0.58
C GLU A 36 -8.28 -13.86 -0.42
N ALA A 37 -8.81 -14.41 -1.51
CA ALA A 37 -10.02 -15.23 -1.52
C ALA A 37 -9.90 -16.30 -2.60
N ASP A 38 -10.33 -17.53 -2.30
CA ASP A 38 -10.36 -18.66 -3.23
C ASP A 38 -9.03 -18.87 -3.99
N GLY A 39 -7.90 -18.73 -3.28
CA GLY A 39 -6.54 -18.89 -3.84
C GLY A 39 -6.07 -17.75 -4.75
N SER A 40 -6.88 -16.71 -4.93
CA SER A 40 -6.50 -15.50 -5.65
C SER A 40 -6.09 -14.41 -4.67
N ARG A 41 -4.92 -13.80 -4.91
CA ARG A 41 -4.38 -12.72 -4.07
C ARG A 41 -4.13 -11.45 -4.88
N ILE A 42 -4.53 -10.30 -4.36
CA ILE A 42 -4.23 -8.98 -4.93
C ILE A 42 -3.64 -8.06 -3.87
N ALA A 43 -2.90 -7.04 -4.30
CA ALA A 43 -2.33 -6.07 -3.38
C ALA A 43 -2.47 -4.61 -3.84
N PHE A 44 -2.64 -3.74 -2.85
CA PHE A 44 -2.58 -2.29 -3.00
C PHE A 44 -1.49 -1.76 -2.07
N VAL A 45 -0.61 -0.92 -2.59
CA VAL A 45 0.36 -0.18 -1.78
C VAL A 45 0.10 1.30 -1.97
N SER A 46 -0.50 1.92 -0.96
CA SER A 46 -0.70 3.36 -0.94
C SER A 46 0.56 4.08 -0.49
N LEU A 47 0.95 5.11 -1.22
CA LEU A 47 2.20 5.86 -1.01
C LEU A 47 1.90 7.35 -0.80
N ASN A 48 2.38 7.89 0.31
CA ASN A 48 2.40 9.33 0.59
C ASN A 48 3.48 10.06 -0.24
N LEU A 49 3.35 10.05 -1.57
CA LEU A 49 4.29 10.67 -2.51
C LEU A 49 3.54 11.48 -3.58
N GLY A 50 4.23 12.43 -4.21
CA GLY A 50 3.70 13.16 -5.38
C GLY A 50 3.61 12.29 -6.64
N GLY A 51 4.60 11.43 -6.85
CA GLY A 51 4.69 10.57 -8.04
C GLY A 51 5.58 9.35 -7.78
N TYR A 52 5.24 8.21 -8.38
CA TYR A 52 6.07 7.00 -8.36
C TYR A 52 5.61 6.01 -9.43
N THR A 53 6.55 5.44 -10.17
CA THR A 53 6.31 4.30 -11.07
C THR A 53 7.51 3.37 -11.06
N ASN A 54 7.25 2.06 -11.06
CA ASN A 54 8.30 1.05 -11.02
C ASN A 54 7.78 -0.33 -11.45
N ILE A 55 7.65 -0.54 -12.75
CA ILE A 55 7.13 -1.80 -13.32
C ILE A 55 7.95 -3.02 -12.86
N PRO A 56 9.30 -3.00 -12.85
CA PRO A 56 10.08 -4.14 -12.36
C PRO A 56 9.77 -4.53 -10.91
N LEU A 57 9.56 -3.54 -10.03
CA LEU A 57 9.18 -3.82 -8.65
C LEU A 57 7.79 -4.43 -8.55
N VAL A 58 6.82 -3.97 -9.35
CA VAL A 58 5.47 -4.56 -9.39
C VAL A 58 5.53 -6.03 -9.76
N GLU A 59 6.27 -6.40 -10.80
CA GLU A 59 6.43 -7.80 -11.20
C GLU A 59 7.16 -8.63 -10.14
N LYS A 60 8.18 -8.05 -9.48
CA LYS A 60 8.85 -8.68 -8.34
C LYS A 60 7.89 -8.93 -7.18
N LEU A 61 7.00 -7.99 -6.86
CA LEU A 61 5.99 -8.16 -5.81
C LEU A 61 4.97 -9.24 -6.19
N LYS A 62 4.48 -9.24 -7.44
CA LYS A 62 3.55 -10.26 -7.94
C LYS A 62 4.12 -11.66 -7.80
N SER A 63 5.34 -11.86 -8.29
CA SER A 63 6.04 -13.14 -8.16
C SER A 63 6.27 -13.54 -6.70
N ARG A 64 6.80 -12.63 -5.87
CA ARG A 64 7.20 -12.94 -4.50
C ARG A 64 6.04 -13.26 -3.55
N PHE A 65 4.89 -12.61 -3.76
CA PHE A 65 3.73 -12.74 -2.88
C PHE A 65 2.56 -13.51 -3.53
N ASN A 66 2.80 -14.17 -4.66
CA ASN A 66 1.80 -14.91 -5.44
C ASN A 66 0.56 -14.05 -5.77
N LEU A 67 0.78 -12.82 -6.22
CA LEU A 67 -0.29 -11.87 -6.52
C LEU A 67 -0.70 -11.98 -7.98
N LYS A 68 -2.01 -12.03 -8.22
CA LYS A 68 -2.58 -11.82 -9.55
C LYS A 68 -2.32 -10.39 -10.02
N GLU A 69 -2.55 -9.42 -9.14
CA GLU A 69 -2.34 -7.99 -9.42
C GLU A 69 -1.75 -7.26 -8.22
N ALA A 70 -0.97 -6.21 -8.50
CA ALA A 70 -0.39 -5.33 -7.50
C ALA A 70 -0.40 -3.88 -8.00
N TYR A 71 -0.89 -2.97 -7.18
CA TYR A 71 -1.05 -1.56 -7.55
C TYR A 71 -0.29 -0.63 -6.62
N PHE A 72 0.33 0.40 -7.20
CA PHE A 72 0.82 1.55 -6.45
C PHE A 72 -0.22 2.66 -6.51
N CYS A 73 -0.69 3.08 -5.33
CA CYS A 73 -1.77 4.06 -5.18
C CYS A 73 -1.22 5.35 -4.55
N LEU A 74 -0.96 6.36 -5.38
CA LEU A 74 -0.34 7.60 -4.92
C LEU A 74 -1.37 8.53 -4.29
N GLN A 75 -1.01 9.14 -3.15
CA GLN A 75 -1.81 10.21 -2.55
C GLN A 75 -1.60 11.56 -3.24
N HIS A 76 -0.59 11.68 -4.10
CA HIS A 76 -0.27 12.88 -4.88
C HIS A 76 -0.01 14.12 -4.00
N THR A 77 0.75 13.93 -2.91
CA THR A 77 1.19 15.05 -2.06
C THR A 77 2.31 15.84 -2.73
N HIS A 78 2.26 17.17 -2.63
CA HIS A 78 3.34 18.06 -3.07
C HIS A 78 4.35 18.38 -1.95
N SER A 79 4.16 17.80 -0.77
CA SER A 79 4.97 18.06 0.42
C SER A 79 5.90 16.89 0.77
N SER A 80 6.26 16.06 -0.22
CA SER A 80 7.24 14.98 -0.07
C SER A 80 8.57 15.37 -0.71
N GLU A 81 9.68 15.09 -0.03
CA GLU A 81 11.00 15.16 -0.66
C GLU A 81 11.24 13.98 -1.62
N THR A 82 12.17 14.15 -2.56
CA THR A 82 12.64 13.03 -3.39
C THR A 82 13.57 12.14 -2.55
N VAL A 83 13.16 10.90 -2.35
CA VAL A 83 13.94 9.90 -1.61
C VAL A 83 14.75 9.01 -2.56
N PRO A 84 15.88 8.43 -2.10
CA PRO A 84 16.61 7.43 -2.89
C PRO A 84 15.71 6.25 -3.27
N ARG A 85 15.77 5.82 -4.52
CA ARG A 85 14.88 4.80 -5.06
C ARG A 85 15.02 3.49 -4.30
N GLU A 86 16.24 3.03 -4.08
CA GLU A 86 16.55 1.76 -3.40
C GLU A 86 16.10 1.76 -1.94
N TRP A 87 16.05 2.93 -1.30
CA TRP A 87 15.47 3.07 0.04
C TRP A 87 13.96 2.85 -0.01
N LEU A 88 13.26 3.55 -0.90
CA LEU A 88 11.82 3.43 -1.05
C LEU A 88 11.39 2.01 -1.43
N GLU A 89 12.08 1.38 -2.38
CA GLU A 89 11.80 -0.01 -2.78
C GLU A 89 11.93 -0.99 -1.61
N ARG A 90 12.94 -0.81 -0.74
CA ARG A 90 13.10 -1.61 0.49
C ARG A 90 11.94 -1.40 1.46
N GLN A 91 11.50 -0.16 1.67
CA GLN A 91 10.35 0.12 2.53
C GLN A 91 9.06 -0.48 1.96
N ILE A 92 8.86 -0.44 0.63
CA ILE A 92 7.71 -1.06 -0.05
C ILE A 92 7.74 -2.58 0.11
N LEU A 93 8.90 -3.22 -0.08
CA LEU A 93 9.03 -4.67 0.16
C LEU A 93 8.74 -5.02 1.61
N SER A 94 9.27 -4.24 2.55
CA SER A 94 9.09 -4.47 3.99
C SER A 94 7.62 -4.35 4.44
N VAL A 95 6.87 -3.37 3.91
CA VAL A 95 5.45 -3.22 4.26
C VAL A 95 4.61 -4.36 3.68
N MET A 96 4.96 -4.84 2.48
CA MET A 96 4.33 -6.00 1.87
C MET A 96 4.63 -7.31 2.61
N GLU A 97 5.88 -7.50 3.06
CA GLU A 97 6.25 -8.65 3.91
C GLU A 97 5.48 -8.62 5.23
N THR A 98 5.37 -7.44 5.85
CA THR A 98 4.64 -7.27 7.11
C THR A 98 3.15 -7.56 6.92
N ALA A 99 2.53 -7.03 5.88
CA ALA A 99 1.12 -7.29 5.57
C ALA A 99 0.87 -8.79 5.31
N SER A 100 1.74 -9.44 4.53
CA SER A 100 1.59 -10.87 4.20
C SER A 100 1.76 -11.80 5.40
N LYS A 101 2.51 -11.40 6.43
CA LYS A 101 2.71 -12.20 7.65
C LYS A 101 1.55 -12.06 8.64
N ASN A 102 0.77 -10.99 8.54
CA ASN A 102 -0.30 -10.64 9.48
C ASN A 102 -1.67 -10.67 8.80
N MET A 103 -2.00 -11.79 8.14
CA MET A 103 -3.30 -11.99 7.50
C MET A 103 -4.37 -12.37 8.56
N PHE A 104 -5.57 -11.83 8.42
CA PHE A 104 -6.72 -12.11 9.27
C PHE A 104 -7.99 -12.23 8.42
N GLU A 105 -8.99 -12.98 8.91
CA GLU A 105 -10.30 -13.06 8.25
C GLU A 105 -10.98 -11.68 8.29
N ALA A 106 -11.48 -11.23 7.14
CA ALA A 106 -11.98 -9.88 6.95
C ALA A 106 -13.29 -9.87 6.14
N HIS A 107 -14.08 -8.84 6.39
CA HIS A 107 -15.24 -8.49 5.58
C HIS A 107 -15.03 -7.10 4.99
N VAL A 108 -15.30 -6.93 3.70
CA VAL A 108 -15.21 -5.64 3.02
C VAL A 108 -16.61 -5.10 2.81
N SER A 109 -16.84 -3.89 3.34
CA SER A 109 -18.06 -3.12 3.09
C SER A 109 -17.71 -1.87 2.28
N GLY A 110 -18.53 -1.55 1.27
CA GLY A 110 -18.40 -0.34 0.47
C GLY A 110 -19.53 0.64 0.76
N GLY A 111 -19.21 1.93 0.76
CA GLY A 111 -20.19 3.01 0.88
C GLY A 111 -19.68 4.25 0.15
N HIS A 112 -20.59 5.11 -0.30
CA HIS A 112 -20.26 6.35 -0.99
C HIS A 112 -21.11 7.50 -0.45
N ARG A 113 -20.51 8.69 -0.40
CA ARG A 113 -21.20 9.95 -0.10
C ARG A 113 -20.58 11.08 -0.89
N TYR A 114 -21.40 11.98 -1.39
CA TYR A 114 -20.93 13.18 -2.09
C TYR A 114 -20.27 14.19 -1.14
N PHE A 115 -19.25 14.89 -1.65
CA PHE A 115 -18.58 16.01 -1.00
C PHE A 115 -18.67 17.29 -1.86
N PRO A 116 -18.91 18.49 -1.29
CA PRO A 116 -19.18 18.73 0.13
C PRO A 116 -20.51 18.10 0.54
N GLN A 117 -20.55 17.61 1.78
CA GLN A 117 -21.80 17.12 2.35
C GLN A 117 -22.71 18.33 2.55
N ARG A 118 -23.63 18.57 1.61
CA ARG A 118 -24.68 19.56 1.82
C ARG A 118 -25.55 19.04 2.97
N ARG A 119 -25.63 19.80 4.07
CA ARG A 119 -26.63 19.56 5.11
C ARG A 119 -27.99 19.74 4.44
N ILE A 120 -28.77 18.67 4.36
CA ILE A 120 -30.22 18.74 4.17
C ILE A 120 -30.81 18.62 5.57
#